data_AF-A0A8T0EYB3-F1
#
_entry.id   AF-A0A8T0EYB3-F1
#
_cell.length_a   1.000
_cell.length_b   1.000
_cell.length_c   1.000
_cell.angle_alpha   90.00
_cell.angle_beta   90.00
_cell.angle_gamma   90.00
#
_symmetry.space_group_name_H-M   'P 1'
#
loop_
_entity.id
_entity.type
_entity.pdbx_description
1 polymer ?
#
loop_
_entity_poly.entity_id
_entity_poly.type
_entity_poly.pdbx_seq_one_letter_code
_entity_poly.pdbx_strand_id
1 'polypeptide(L)'
;MVYCKSNQQLLKSLGASSHLTDMQKKGEYFWCVGKMLTRRSWMTGEFVSSPVFRITDNCSLRIRFYPAGVGDQDCPAFERIRTNSKCTLKIHGQFQLCYGETLTKFYRFSETYEDGQSNCVYYLDDVENLSRFQIYHSLPDLCLRFIYTVTSI
;
A
#
# COMPACT_ATOMS: atom_id res chain seq x y z
N MET A 1 14.36 60.44 -5.92
CA MET A 1 13.41 61.02 -6.89
C MET A 1 12.95 59.88 -7.79
N VAL A 2 11.69 59.47 -7.64
CA VAL A 2 11.03 58.39 -8.40
C VAL A 2 10.24 59.03 -9.53
N TYR A 3 10.33 58.46 -10.73
CA TYR A 3 9.34 58.52 -11.82
C TYR A 3 9.49 57.16 -12.54
N CYS A 4 8.61 56.15 -12.41
CA CYS A 4 7.17 56.06 -12.65
C CYS A 4 6.76 56.43 -14.09
N LYS A 5 6.45 55.39 -14.88
CA LYS A 5 5.40 55.35 -15.92
C LYS A 5 4.51 54.13 -15.57
N SER A 6 3.30 54.31 -15.02
CA SER A 6 2.01 54.62 -15.68
C SER A 6 1.56 53.46 -16.59
N ASN A 7 0.43 52.75 -16.42
CA ASN A 7 -0.90 53.04 -15.86
C ASN A 7 -1.46 51.75 -15.22
N GLN A 8 -1.94 51.74 -13.97
CA GLN A 8 -3.34 52.01 -13.57
C GLN A 8 -4.37 51.39 -14.56
N GLN A 9 -4.96 50.23 -14.21
CA GLN A 9 -6.11 50.05 -13.28
C GLN A 9 -7.36 49.74 -14.13
N LEU A 10 -7.95 48.55 -14.04
CA LEU A 10 -9.18 48.20 -13.30
C LEU A 10 -9.55 46.80 -13.89
N LEU A 11 -9.98 45.73 -13.22
CA LEU A 11 -10.77 45.56 -12.00
C LEU A 11 -10.53 44.12 -11.47
N LYS A 12 -10.29 44.07 -10.16
CA LYS A 12 -10.71 43.10 -9.15
C LYS A 12 -11.25 41.70 -9.56
N SER A 13 -10.73 40.76 -8.76
CA SER A 13 -11.40 39.59 -8.16
C SER A 13 -11.71 38.39 -9.04
N LEU A 14 -10.84 37.39 -8.93
CA LEU A 14 -11.21 36.08 -8.39
C LEU A 14 -9.91 35.44 -7.86
N GLY A 15 -9.91 35.09 -6.58
CA GLY A 15 -8.80 34.36 -5.99
C GLY A 15 -8.61 33.03 -6.71
N ALA A 16 -7.43 32.81 -7.27
CA ALA A 16 -6.92 31.47 -7.44
C ALA A 16 -5.99 31.22 -6.25
N SER A 17 -6.62 30.76 -5.17
CA SER A 17 -6.01 30.02 -4.08
C SER A 17 -4.88 29.14 -4.62
N SER A 18 -3.77 29.08 -3.89
CA SER A 18 -2.72 28.09 -4.08
C SER A 18 -3.29 26.68 -3.99
N HIS A 19 -3.84 26.17 -5.08
CA HIS A 19 -4.02 24.74 -5.29
C HIS A 19 -2.63 24.16 -5.50
N LEU A 20 -1.93 23.91 -4.38
CA LEU A 20 -1.11 22.72 -4.26
C LEU A 20 -2.08 21.58 -4.55
N THR A 21 -2.15 21.17 -5.81
CA THR A 21 -2.89 19.98 -6.21
C THR A 21 -2.32 18.84 -5.40
N ASP A 22 -3.13 18.27 -4.52
CA ASP A 22 -2.93 16.93 -3.98
C ASP A 22 -2.70 16.00 -5.17
N MET A 23 -1.43 15.75 -5.49
CA MET A 23 -1.06 14.89 -6.60
C MET A 23 -1.32 13.47 -6.15
N GLN A 24 -2.54 13.01 -6.41
CA GLN A 24 -2.94 11.63 -6.24
C GLN A 24 -2.02 10.74 -7.10
N LYS A 25 -1.18 9.93 -6.46
CA LYS A 25 -0.27 8.99 -7.13
C LYS A 25 -0.89 7.61 -7.17
N LYS A 26 -1.07 7.06 -8.37
CA LYS A 26 -1.57 5.70 -8.58
C LYS A 26 -0.41 4.78 -8.94
N GLY A 27 -0.49 3.55 -8.48
CA GLY A 27 0.54 2.57 -8.80
C GLY A 27 0.06 1.14 -8.59
N GLU A 28 0.91 0.24 -9.08
CA GLU A 28 0.73 -1.18 -8.97
C GLU A 28 2.05 -1.82 -8.59
N TYR A 29 2.00 -2.83 -7.72
CA TYR A 29 3.13 -3.64 -7.35
C TYR A 29 2.75 -5.12 -7.41
N PHE A 30 3.58 -5.93 -8.07
CA PHE A 30 3.35 -7.37 -8.22
C PHE A 30 4.50 -8.15 -7.57
N TRP A 31 4.15 -9.15 -6.76
CA TRP A 31 5.11 -9.95 -5.99
C TRP A 31 4.72 -11.43 -5.95
N CYS A 32 5.58 -12.30 -6.50
CA CYS A 32 5.44 -13.76 -6.39
C CYS A 32 5.81 -14.24 -4.98
N VAL A 33 4.98 -13.95 -3.98
CA VAL A 33 5.18 -14.31 -2.57
C VAL A 33 5.37 -15.81 -2.37
N GLY A 34 4.69 -16.61 -3.19
CA GLY A 34 4.69 -18.06 -3.18
C GLY A 34 6.06 -18.72 -3.27
N LYS A 35 6.98 -18.13 -4.05
CA LYS A 35 8.36 -18.63 -4.20
C LYS A 35 9.19 -18.51 -2.91
N MET A 36 8.77 -17.65 -1.99
CA MET A 36 9.45 -17.40 -0.73
C MET A 36 8.82 -18.16 0.44
N LEU A 37 7.61 -18.69 0.26
CA LEU A 37 6.89 -19.40 1.30
C LEU A 37 7.41 -20.82 1.42
N THR A 38 7.81 -21.17 2.63
CA THR A 38 8.21 -22.53 2.98
C THR A 38 7.15 -23.18 3.83
N ARG A 39 7.18 -24.52 3.94
CA ARG A 39 6.36 -25.24 4.93
C ARG A 39 6.57 -24.67 6.34
N ARG A 40 7.80 -24.27 6.68
CA ARG A 40 8.12 -23.64 7.96
C ARG A 40 7.37 -22.34 8.14
N SER A 41 7.34 -21.46 7.13
CA SER A 41 6.61 -20.19 7.17
C SER A 41 5.15 -20.38 7.57
N TRP A 42 4.48 -21.38 6.98
CA TRP A 42 3.09 -21.74 7.32
C TRP A 42 2.90 -22.31 8.72
N MET A 43 3.89 -23.05 9.25
CA MET A 43 3.79 -23.69 10.57
C MET A 43 4.21 -22.76 11.71
N THR A 44 5.20 -21.91 11.50
CA THR A 44 5.79 -21.07 12.54
C THR A 44 5.32 -19.63 12.49
N GLY A 45 4.54 -19.26 11.48
CA GLY A 45 4.15 -17.86 11.24
C GLY A 45 5.32 -16.96 10.83
N GLU A 46 6.42 -17.53 10.34
CA GLU A 46 7.53 -16.73 9.84
C GLU A 46 7.07 -15.93 8.62
N PHE A 47 7.15 -14.61 8.73
CA PHE A 47 6.74 -13.73 7.65
C PHE A 47 7.75 -13.73 6.51
N VAL A 48 7.27 -13.46 5.31
CA VAL A 48 8.11 -13.14 4.15
C VAL A 48 7.96 -11.67 3.80
N SER A 49 9.03 -11.06 3.27
CA SER A 49 9.06 -9.64 2.94
C SER A 49 9.26 -9.42 1.46
N SER A 50 8.50 -8.48 0.90
CA SER A 50 8.74 -7.97 -0.44
C SER A 50 10.02 -7.13 -0.49
N PRO A 51 10.63 -6.95 -1.67
CA PRO A 51 11.49 -5.81 -1.94
C PRO A 51 10.79 -4.48 -1.60
N VAL A 52 11.58 -3.45 -1.32
CA VAL A 52 11.07 -2.09 -1.14
C VAL A 52 10.68 -1.51 -2.50
N PHE A 53 9.51 -0.89 -2.59
CA PHE A 53 9.03 -0.25 -3.81
C PHE A 53 8.52 1.16 -3.52
N ARG A 54 8.80 2.09 -4.43
CA ARG A 54 8.48 3.51 -4.28
C ARG A 54 6.98 3.75 -4.52
N ILE A 55 6.34 4.55 -3.66
CA ILE A 55 4.91 4.90 -3.78
C ILE A 55 4.68 6.40 -3.97
N THR A 56 5.58 7.25 -3.47
CA THR A 56 5.62 8.69 -3.72
C THR A 56 7.07 9.13 -3.94
N ASP A 57 7.34 10.44 -4.02
CA ASP A 57 8.73 10.87 -4.19
C ASP A 57 9.60 10.67 -2.96
N ASN A 58 8.97 10.74 -1.79
CA ASN A 58 9.67 10.74 -0.51
C ASN A 58 9.32 9.51 0.35
N CYS A 59 8.52 8.58 -0.18
CA CYS A 59 8.04 7.42 0.55
C CYS A 59 8.07 6.16 -0.33
N SER A 60 8.60 5.08 0.25
CA SER A 60 8.54 3.73 -0.29
C SER A 60 7.84 2.81 0.70
N LEU A 61 7.30 1.70 0.21
CA LEU A 61 6.70 0.66 1.03
C LEU A 61 7.50 -0.64 0.95
N ARG A 62 7.36 -1.45 2.00
CA ARG A 62 7.62 -2.88 2.02
C ARG A 62 6.34 -3.57 2.47
N ILE A 63 6.03 -4.71 1.87
CA ILE A 63 4.93 -5.57 2.32
C ILE A 63 5.52 -6.78 3.03
N ARG A 64 5.03 -7.10 4.23
CA ARG A 64 5.23 -8.39 4.87
C ARG A 64 3.97 -9.21 4.75
N PHE A 65 4.12 -10.49 4.50
CA PHE A 65 3.03 -11.46 4.54
C PHE A 65 3.26 -12.43 5.69
N TYR A 66 2.27 -12.52 6.57
CA TYR A 66 2.24 -13.40 7.73
C TYR A 66 1.29 -14.56 7.41
N PRO A 67 1.80 -15.70 6.92
CA PRO A 67 0.96 -16.81 6.47
C PRO A 67 0.16 -17.48 7.59
N ALA A 68 0.66 -17.47 8.83
CA ALA A 68 -0.06 -17.99 10.00
C ALA A 68 -0.66 -16.89 10.89
N GLY A 69 -0.58 -15.63 10.44
CA GLY A 69 -1.02 -14.46 11.20
C GLY A 69 0.06 -13.81 12.07
N VAL A 70 -0.35 -12.77 12.80
CA VAL A 70 0.54 -11.87 13.54
C VAL A 70 -0.06 -11.51 14.90
N GLY A 71 0.76 -11.57 15.94
CA GLY A 71 0.30 -11.41 17.32
C GLY A 71 -0.57 -12.59 17.74
N ASP A 72 -1.72 -12.30 18.38
CA ASP A 72 -2.69 -13.29 18.83
C ASP A 72 -3.75 -13.66 17.77
N GLN A 73 -3.55 -13.20 16.52
CA GLN A 73 -4.49 -13.44 15.43
C GLN A 73 -4.01 -14.59 14.56
N ASP A 74 -4.70 -15.73 14.60
CA ASP A 74 -4.42 -16.94 13.82
C ASP A 74 -5.01 -16.88 12.40
N CYS A 75 -4.95 -15.71 11.76
CA CYS A 75 -5.41 -15.51 10.38
C CYS A 75 -4.32 -14.83 9.53
N PRO A 76 -4.15 -15.21 8.25
CA PRO A 76 -3.10 -14.65 7.43
C PRO A 76 -3.24 -13.12 7.31
N ALA A 77 -2.12 -12.41 7.30
CA ALA A 77 -2.14 -10.94 7.29
C ALA A 77 -1.08 -10.33 6.37
N PHE A 78 -1.39 -9.16 5.82
CA PHE A 78 -0.43 -8.29 5.16
C PHE A 78 -0.11 -7.07 6.02
N GLU A 79 1.17 -6.81 6.25
CA GLU A 79 1.61 -5.57 6.86
C GLU A 79 2.30 -4.71 5.81
N ARG A 80 1.90 -3.45 5.70
CA ARG A 80 2.57 -2.44 4.87
C ARG A 80 3.39 -1.53 5.76
N ILE A 81 4.68 -1.45 5.47
CA ILE A 81 5.64 -0.66 6.23
C ILE A 81 6.19 0.43 5.34
N ARG A 82 6.05 1.69 5.73
CA ARG A 82 6.63 2.82 5.01
C ARG A 82 8.06 3.11 5.47
N THR A 83 8.91 3.49 4.52
CA THR A 83 10.32 3.81 4.79
C THR A 83 10.52 5.22 5.36
N ASN A 84 9.52 6.09 5.22
CA ASN A 84 9.54 7.45 5.74
C ASN A 84 8.20 7.71 6.44
N SER A 85 8.26 8.01 7.73
CA SER A 85 7.09 8.28 8.57
C SER A 85 6.75 9.75 8.71
N LYS A 86 7.44 10.64 7.97
CA LYS A 86 7.11 12.07 7.93
C LYS A 86 5.91 12.27 7.02
N CYS A 87 4.97 13.11 7.45
CA CYS A 87 3.70 13.48 6.82
C CYS A 87 2.56 12.45 6.92
N THR A 88 1.34 12.96 6.84
CA THR A 88 0.13 12.13 6.77
C THR A 88 -0.10 11.67 5.34
N LEU A 89 -0.29 10.37 5.16
CA LEU A 89 -0.56 9.75 3.85
C LEU A 89 -1.84 8.95 3.89
N LYS A 90 -2.77 9.23 2.99
CA LYS A 90 -3.93 8.37 2.78
C LYS A 90 -3.68 7.41 1.63
N ILE A 91 -3.79 6.11 1.91
CA ILE A 91 -3.60 5.05 0.91
C ILE A 91 -4.91 4.27 0.77
N HIS A 92 -5.49 4.29 -0.42
CA HIS A 92 -6.63 3.45 -0.78
C HIS A 92 -6.24 2.49 -1.89
N GLY A 93 -6.85 1.32 -1.91
CA GLY A 93 -6.52 0.33 -2.91
C GLY A 93 -7.07 -1.05 -2.63
N GLN A 94 -6.42 -2.03 -3.24
CA GLN A 94 -6.75 -3.43 -3.03
C GLN A 94 -5.52 -4.34 -3.11
N PHE A 95 -5.53 -5.38 -2.27
CA PHE A 95 -4.69 -6.55 -2.45
C PHE A 95 -5.44 -7.56 -3.32
N GLN A 96 -4.76 -8.10 -4.32
CA GLN A 96 -5.23 -9.19 -5.15
C GLN A 96 -4.31 -10.39 -4.92
N LEU A 97 -4.88 -11.50 -4.47
CA LEU A 97 -4.20 -12.78 -4.45
C LEU A 97 -4.43 -13.46 -5.79
N CYS A 98 -3.34 -13.87 -6.43
CA CYS A 98 -3.33 -14.45 -7.75
C CYS A 98 -2.57 -15.78 -7.76
N TYR A 99 -2.95 -16.67 -8.69
CA TYR A 99 -2.10 -17.78 -9.14
C TYR A 99 -1.46 -17.37 -10.47
N GLY A 100 -0.14 -17.14 -10.45
CA GLY A 100 0.53 -16.40 -11.52
C GLY A 100 -0.12 -15.02 -11.65
N GLU A 101 -0.66 -14.72 -12.84
CA GLU A 101 -1.36 -13.46 -13.12
C GLU A 101 -2.88 -13.56 -12.93
N THR A 102 -3.41 -14.77 -12.68
CA THR A 102 -4.85 -15.00 -12.61
C THR A 102 -5.38 -14.60 -11.23
N LEU A 103 -6.27 -13.61 -11.19
CA LEU A 103 -6.92 -13.17 -9.95
C LEU A 103 -7.75 -14.30 -9.35
N THR A 104 -7.53 -14.58 -8.05
CA THR A 104 -8.31 -15.55 -7.29
C THR A 104 -9.15 -14.89 -6.22
N LYS A 105 -8.61 -13.88 -5.54
CA LYS A 105 -9.32 -13.13 -4.50
C LYS A 105 -8.83 -11.70 -4.43
N PHE A 106 -9.69 -10.77 -4.02
CA PHE A 106 -9.27 -9.40 -3.76
C PHE A 106 -9.85 -8.87 -2.44
N TYR A 107 -9.12 -7.93 -1.85
CA TYR A 107 -9.41 -7.30 -0.57
C TYR A 107 -9.20 -5.80 -0.72
N ARG A 108 -10.23 -5.01 -0.43
CA ARG A 108 -10.15 -3.55 -0.49
C ARG A 108 -9.78 -2.98 0.87
N PHE A 109 -9.05 -1.87 0.85
CA PHE A 109 -8.67 -1.14 2.06
C PHE A 109 -8.66 0.36 1.79
N SER A 110 -8.78 1.13 2.86
CA SER A 110 -8.60 2.58 2.86
C SER A 110 -8.03 2.99 4.20
N GLU A 111 -6.76 3.34 4.23
CA GLU A 111 -6.01 3.61 5.46
C GLU A 111 -5.42 5.01 5.44
N THR A 112 -5.30 5.61 6.62
CA THR A 112 -4.53 6.83 6.85
C THR A 112 -3.31 6.48 7.69
N TYR A 113 -2.13 6.82 7.19
CA TYR A 113 -0.89 6.81 7.95
C TYR A 113 -0.69 8.19 8.54
N GLU A 114 -0.87 8.33 9.85
CA GLU A 114 -0.60 9.60 10.54
C GLU A 114 0.91 9.89 10.62
N ASP A 115 1.30 11.15 10.82
CA ASP A 115 2.70 11.51 11.05
C ASP A 115 3.31 10.68 12.19
N GLY A 116 4.49 10.11 11.95
CA GLY A 116 5.17 9.21 12.88
C GLY A 116 4.77 7.72 12.78
N GLN A 117 3.59 7.38 12.27
CA GLN A 117 3.15 5.97 12.14
C GLN A 117 3.95 5.26 11.04
N SER A 118 4.46 4.04 11.22
CA SER A 118 5.30 3.39 10.19
C SER A 118 4.63 2.21 9.49
N ASN A 119 3.62 1.61 10.11
CA ASN A 119 3.01 0.37 9.63
C ASN A 119 1.48 0.37 9.75
N CYS A 120 0.88 -0.51 8.96
CA CYS A 120 -0.54 -0.85 9.01
C CYS A 120 -0.68 -2.33 8.65
N VAL A 121 -1.44 -3.07 9.46
CA VAL A 121 -1.71 -4.51 9.30
C VAL A 121 -3.13 -4.69 8.78
N TYR A 122 -3.28 -5.54 7.77
CA TYR A 122 -4.55 -5.92 7.17
C TYR A 122 -4.72 -7.45 7.30
N TYR A 123 -5.71 -7.88 8.06
CA TYR A 123 -6.03 -9.28 8.30
C TYR A 123 -6.93 -9.82 7.18
N LEU A 124 -6.71 -11.07 6.78
CA LEU A 124 -7.48 -11.75 5.74
C LEU A 124 -8.56 -12.62 6.41
N ASP A 125 -9.70 -12.01 6.70
CA ASP A 125 -10.78 -12.61 7.53
C ASP A 125 -11.52 -13.78 6.87
N ASP A 126 -11.23 -14.10 5.61
CA ASP A 126 -11.87 -15.19 4.85
C ASP A 126 -10.94 -16.40 4.72
N VAL A 127 -10.49 -16.90 5.89
CA VAL A 127 -9.53 -18.00 6.02
C VAL A 127 -10.09 -19.31 5.45
N GLU A 128 -11.41 -19.52 5.51
CA GLU A 128 -12.05 -20.70 4.93
C GLU A 128 -11.83 -20.79 3.41
N ASN A 129 -11.87 -19.66 2.71
CA ASN A 129 -11.51 -19.63 1.30
C ASN A 129 -10.01 -19.77 1.08
N LEU A 130 -9.15 -19.26 1.98
CA LEU A 130 -7.71 -19.48 1.92
C LEU A 130 -7.35 -20.96 2.07
N SER A 131 -8.02 -21.72 2.94
CA SER A 131 -7.78 -23.16 3.07
C SER A 131 -8.04 -23.94 1.77
N ARG A 132 -8.95 -23.45 0.91
CA ARG A 132 -9.20 -23.96 -0.45
C ARG A 132 -8.07 -23.65 -1.44
N PHE A 133 -7.15 -22.73 -1.14
CA PHE A 133 -5.94 -22.49 -1.94
C PHE A 133 -4.93 -23.66 -1.85
N GLN A 134 -5.28 -24.78 -1.21
CA GLN A 134 -4.41 -25.94 -1.01
C GLN A 134 -3.02 -25.50 -0.51
N ILE A 135 -3.03 -24.67 0.53
CA ILE A 135 -1.86 -23.97 1.04
C ILE A 135 -0.73 -24.88 1.55
N TYR A 136 -0.99 -26.19 1.61
CA TYR A 136 -0.04 -27.23 1.99
C TYR A 136 0.66 -27.90 0.79
N HIS A 137 0.32 -27.51 -0.45
CA HIS A 137 1.06 -27.90 -1.65
C HIS A 137 1.96 -26.77 -2.12
N SER A 138 2.95 -27.10 -2.96
CA SER A 138 3.91 -26.16 -3.52
C SER A 138 3.15 -24.95 -4.08
N LEU A 139 3.33 -23.78 -3.46
CA LEU A 139 2.71 -22.52 -3.91
C LEU A 139 3.72 -21.63 -4.69
N PRO A 140 4.62 -22.11 -5.57
CA PRO A 140 5.55 -21.21 -6.26
C PRO A 140 4.83 -20.14 -7.10
N ASP A 141 3.53 -20.33 -7.36
CA ASP A 141 2.71 -19.46 -8.19
C ASP A 141 1.82 -18.50 -7.41
N LEU A 142 1.79 -18.53 -6.07
CA LEU A 142 1.03 -17.54 -5.31
C LEU A 142 1.67 -16.14 -5.49
N CYS A 143 0.88 -15.20 -5.97
CA CYS A 143 1.29 -13.83 -6.21
C CYS A 143 0.38 -12.85 -5.48
N LEU A 144 0.97 -11.76 -5.03
CA LEU A 144 0.29 -10.59 -4.51
C LEU A 144 0.37 -9.48 -5.57
N ARG A 145 -0.77 -8.98 -6.01
CA ARG A 145 -0.89 -7.75 -6.79
C ARG A 145 -1.50 -6.67 -5.92
N PHE A 146 -0.70 -5.66 -5.59
CA PHE A 146 -1.07 -4.50 -4.77
C PHE A 146 -1.35 -3.32 -5.68
N ILE A 147 -2.63 -2.96 -5.80
CA ILE A 147 -3.07 -1.79 -6.58
C ILE A 147 -3.39 -0.71 -5.58
N TYR A 148 -2.78 0.46 -5.73
CA TYR A 148 -2.87 1.50 -4.73
C TYR A 148 -2.97 2.88 -5.34
N THR A 149 -3.49 3.77 -4.52
CA THR A 149 -3.52 5.19 -4.77
C THR A 149 -3.19 5.92 -3.47
N VAL A 150 -2.24 6.84 -3.55
CA VAL A 150 -1.74 7.63 -2.43
C VAL A 150 -2.12 9.09 -2.62
N THR A 151 -2.62 9.70 -1.56
CA THR A 151 -2.85 11.14 -1.46
C THR A 151 -2.09 11.62 -0.23
N SER A 152 -1.21 12.62 -0.41
CA SER A 152 -0.64 13.35 0.73
C SER A 152 -1.75 14.21 1.32
N ILE A 153 -1.79 14.40 2.64
CA ILE A 153 -2.75 15.29 3.29
C ILE A 153 -1.98 16.29 4.16
#